data_AF-A0A833VB15-F1
#
_entry.id   AF-A0A833VB15-F1
#
_cell.length_a   1.000
_cell.length_b   1.000
_cell.length_c   1.000
_cell.angle_alpha   90.00
_cell.angle_beta   90.00
_cell.angle_gamma   90.00
#
_symmetry.space_group_name_H-M   'P 1'
#
loop_
_entity.id
_entity.type
_entity.pdbx_description
1 polymer ?
#
loop_
_entity_poly.entity_id
_entity_poly.type
_entity_poly.pdbx_seq_one_letter_code
_entity_poly.pdbx_strand_id
1 'polypeptide(L)'
;MGLDQLTVLHHPHLNGFAGINGDVGPRVAFQGSFGAYSEFAAKTVYPDCNTLPRCSFADAIAAVKRNQADLVVLHVESTMEGTELRNYDLLLQHDLHIVQEINLFVNYCLLAMPGVLQTQL
;
A
#
# COMPACT_ATOMS: atom_id res chain seq x y z
N MET A 1 3.05 14.88 12.73
CA MET A 1 2.84 13.44 13.02
C MET A 1 1.37 13.18 12.77
N GLY A 2 1.08 12.22 11.90
CA GLY A 2 -0.27 11.83 11.57
C GLY A 2 -0.41 10.31 11.65
N LEU A 3 -1.60 9.84 11.99
CA LEU A 3 -2.02 8.47 11.74
C LEU A 3 -2.67 8.38 10.36
N ASP A 4 -2.27 7.36 9.59
CA ASP A 4 -2.83 7.03 8.28
C ASP A 4 -3.42 5.61 8.36
N GLN A 5 -4.71 5.48 8.04
CA GLN A 5 -5.43 4.22 7.97
C GLN A 5 -5.41 3.69 6.53
N LEU A 6 -4.71 2.57 6.36
CA LEU A 6 -4.54 1.87 5.10
C LEU A 6 -5.32 0.55 5.16
N THR A 7 -5.86 0.14 4.02
CA THR A 7 -6.63 -1.08 3.87
C THR A 7 -6.03 -1.96 2.79
N VAL A 8 -5.83 -3.24 3.12
CA VAL A 8 -5.36 -4.27 2.19
C VAL A 8 -6.57 -4.99 1.61
N LEU A 9 -6.57 -5.12 0.29
CA LEU A 9 -7.64 -5.74 -0.47
C LEU A 9 -7.13 -6.86 -1.37
N HIS A 10 -8.00 -7.83 -1.66
CA HIS A 10 -7.75 -8.89 -2.63
C HIS A 10 -8.97 -9.14 -3.53
N HIS A 11 -8.76 -9.86 -4.63
CA HIS A 11 -9.84 -10.30 -5.52
C HIS A 11 -10.61 -11.50 -4.91
N PRO A 12 -11.96 -11.55 -5.00
CA PRO A 12 -12.81 -12.57 -4.36
C PRO A 12 -12.46 -14.02 -4.68
N HIS A 13 -11.97 -14.28 -5.89
CA HIS A 13 -11.63 -15.64 -6.35
C HIS A 13 -10.23 -16.12 -5.94
N LEU A 14 -9.44 -15.30 -5.23
CA LEU A 14 -8.15 -15.72 -4.68
C LEU A 14 -8.39 -16.54 -3.41
N ASN A 15 -8.54 -17.86 -3.58
CA ASN A 15 -8.61 -18.83 -2.48
C ASN A 15 -7.20 -19.02 -1.89
N GLY A 16 -6.86 -18.18 -0.90
CA GLY A 16 -5.57 -18.19 -0.24
C GLY A 16 -4.47 -17.51 -1.07
N PHE A 17 -3.47 -16.96 -0.38
CA PHE A 17 -2.26 -16.45 -1.04
C PHE A 17 -1.51 -17.64 -1.62
N ALA A 18 -1.80 -17.98 -2.87
CA ALA A 18 -1.13 -19.03 -3.60
C ALA A 18 0.33 -18.60 -3.83
N GLY A 19 1.18 -18.82 -2.83
CA GLY A 19 2.59 -19.05 -3.02
C GLY A 19 2.72 -20.28 -3.89
N ILE A 20 2.77 -20.08 -5.21
CA ILE A 20 3.22 -21.10 -6.14
C ILE A 20 4.68 -21.42 -5.77
N ASN A 21 4.86 -22.45 -4.94
CA ASN A 21 6.14 -22.93 -4.39
C ASN A 21 6.71 -22.09 -3.23
N GLY A 22 6.19 -22.30 -2.02
CA GLY A 22 6.95 -22.42 -0.75
C GLY A 22 7.95 -21.35 -0.29
N ASP A 23 8.23 -20.27 -1.03
CA ASP A 23 9.37 -19.37 -0.73
C ASP A 23 9.16 -17.90 -1.19
N VAL A 24 7.98 -17.54 -1.74
CA VAL A 24 7.71 -16.18 -2.22
C VAL A 24 6.40 -15.67 -1.65
N GLY A 25 6.47 -14.56 -0.90
CA GLY A 25 5.29 -13.89 -0.35
C GLY A 25 4.41 -13.22 -1.42
N PRO A 26 3.24 -12.68 -1.04
CA PRO A 26 2.26 -12.15 -1.98
C PRO A 26 2.81 -10.96 -2.76
N ARG A 27 2.32 -10.74 -3.99
CA ARG A 27 2.60 -9.53 -4.75
C ARG A 27 1.65 -8.43 -4.33
N VAL A 28 2.17 -7.34 -3.78
CA VAL A 28 1.36 -6.26 -3.20
C VAL A 28 1.50 -5.01 -4.05
N ALA A 29 0.42 -4.61 -4.73
CA ALA A 29 0.36 -3.34 -5.45
C ALA A 29 0.05 -2.18 -4.50
N PHE A 30 0.62 -1.02 -4.76
CA PHE A 30 0.32 0.20 -4.01
C PHE A 30 0.56 1.43 -4.88
N GLN A 31 -0.09 2.54 -4.54
CA GLN A 31 0.16 3.82 -5.20
C GLN A 31 1.42 4.47 -4.62
N GLY A 32 2.31 4.95 -5.49
CA GLY A 32 3.53 5.66 -5.12
C GLY A 32 4.79 5.05 -5.75
N SER A 33 5.90 5.15 -5.03
CA SER A 33 7.22 4.65 -5.41
C SER A 33 7.81 3.78 -4.30
N PHE A 34 8.91 3.07 -4.59
CA PHE A 34 9.71 2.45 -3.54
C PHE A 34 10.10 3.47 -2.46
N GLY A 35 10.04 3.06 -1.21
CA GLY A 35 10.21 3.89 -0.02
C GLY A 35 8.95 4.60 0.48
N ALA A 36 7.82 4.53 -0.25
CA ALA A 36 6.57 5.14 0.21
C ALA A 36 6.01 4.44 1.46
N TYR A 37 5.22 5.17 2.25
CA TYR A 37 4.56 4.63 3.44
C TYR A 37 3.65 3.42 3.16
N SER A 38 2.97 3.40 2.01
CA SER A 38 2.16 2.26 1.58
C SER A 38 3.01 1.01 1.33
N GLU A 39 4.25 1.16 0.85
CA GLU A 39 5.20 0.05 0.73
C GLU A 39 5.64 -0.46 2.10
N PHE A 40 5.96 0.47 3.01
CA PHE A 40 6.32 0.15 4.39
C PHE A 40 5.19 -0.60 5.11
N ALA A 41 3.94 -0.17 4.95
CA ALA A 41 2.77 -0.85 5.48
C ALA A 41 2.62 -2.27 4.92
N ALA A 42 2.77 -2.44 3.59
CA ALA A 42 2.73 -3.75 2.94
C ALA A 42 3.78 -4.70 3.52
N LYS A 43 5.03 -4.26 3.63
CA LYS A 43 6.14 -5.05 4.18
C LYS A 43 6.02 -5.32 5.68
N THR A 44 5.35 -4.45 6.43
CA THR A 44 5.09 -4.66 7.86
C THR A 44 4.11 -5.82 8.08
N VAL A 45 3.07 -5.92 7.25
CA VAL A 45 2.08 -7.01 7.34
C VAL A 45 2.58 -8.30 6.67
N TYR A 46 3.28 -8.16 5.54
CA TYR A 46 3.82 -9.27 4.76
C TYR A 46 5.32 -9.07 4.53
N PRO A 47 6.20 -9.48 5.45
CA PRO A 47 7.65 -9.25 5.36
C PRO A 47 8.28 -9.79 4.07
N ASP A 48 7.81 -10.94 3.59
CA ASP A 48 8.33 -11.62 2.40
C ASP A 48 7.59 -11.22 1.10
N CYS A 49 6.77 -10.17 1.14
CA CYS A 49 6.01 -9.73 -0.03
C CYS A 49 6.90 -9.10 -1.11
N ASN A 50 6.45 -9.22 -2.36
CA ASN A 50 7.01 -8.47 -3.47
C ASN A 50 6.15 -7.24 -3.76
N THR A 51 6.72 -6.06 -3.63
CA THR A 51 6.00 -4.79 -3.72
C THR A 51 5.99 -4.25 -5.15
N LEU A 52 4.82 -3.79 -5.61
CA LEU A 52 4.59 -3.33 -6.98
C LEU A 52 4.07 -1.87 -6.98
N PRO A 53 4.96 -0.86 -7.06
CA PRO A 53 4.55 0.53 -7.10
C PRO A 53 3.77 0.86 -8.38
N ARG A 54 2.75 1.70 -8.26
CA ARG A 54 1.90 2.19 -9.35
C ARG A 54 1.69 3.70 -9.27
N CYS A 55 1.44 4.31 -10.42
CA CYS A 55 1.28 5.76 -10.50
C CYS A 55 -0.01 6.25 -9.82
N SER A 56 -1.08 5.45 -9.84
CA SER A 56 -2.38 5.79 -9.25
C SER A 56 -3.02 4.62 -8.49
N PHE A 57 -3.98 4.92 -7.61
CA PHE A 57 -4.79 3.89 -6.94
C PHE A 57 -5.58 3.03 -7.92
N ALA A 58 -6.13 3.65 -8.98
CA ALA A 58 -6.82 2.93 -10.04
C ALA A 58 -5.90 1.92 -10.75
N ASP A 59 -4.64 2.28 -11.00
CA ASP A 59 -3.65 1.36 -11.57
C ASP A 59 -3.27 0.23 -10.60
N ALA A 60 -3.17 0.52 -9.30
CA ALA A 60 -2.92 -0.48 -8.27
C ALA A 60 -4.05 -1.50 -8.18
N ILE A 61 -5.30 -1.04 -8.22
CA ILE A 61 -6.48 -1.92 -8.27
C ILE A 61 -6.53 -2.70 -9.58
N ALA A 62 -6.27 -2.05 -10.72
CA ALA A 62 -6.24 -2.72 -12.01
C ALA A 62 -5.18 -3.83 -12.06
N ALA A 63 -4.05 -3.69 -11.36
CA ALA A 63 -3.04 -4.73 -11.26
C ALA A 63 -3.58 -5.99 -10.58
N VAL A 64 -4.38 -5.86 -9.52
CA VAL A 64 -5.05 -7.00 -8.87
C VAL A 64 -6.08 -7.63 -9.80
N LYS A 65 -6.93 -6.81 -10.44
CA LYS A 65 -7.94 -7.31 -11.40
C LYS A 65 -7.35 -8.03 -12.62
N ARG A 66 -6.12 -7.68 -13.00
CA ARG A 66 -5.37 -8.29 -14.10
C ARG A 66 -4.48 -9.45 -13.65
N ASN A 67 -4.58 -9.90 -12.40
CA ASN A 67 -3.74 -10.94 -11.79
C ASN A 67 -2.23 -10.63 -11.81
N GLN A 68 -1.85 -9.36 -11.93
CA GLN A 68 -0.47 -8.89 -11.85
C GLN A 68 -0.01 -8.70 -10.40
N ALA A 69 -0.95 -8.48 -9.48
CA ALA A 69 -0.74 -8.45 -8.04
C ALA A 69 -1.80 -9.32 -7.36
N ASP A 70 -1.49 -9.82 -6.18
CA ASP A 70 -2.40 -10.64 -5.37
C ASP A 70 -3.17 -9.77 -4.37
N LEU A 71 -2.52 -8.68 -3.94
CA LEU A 71 -3.03 -7.72 -2.97
C LEU A 71 -2.88 -6.28 -3.49
N VAL A 72 -3.72 -5.38 -2.99
CA VAL A 72 -3.52 -3.93 -3.13
C VAL A 72 -3.68 -3.24 -1.78
N VAL A 73 -2.79 -2.27 -1.50
CA VAL A 73 -2.91 -1.36 -0.37
C VAL A 73 -3.56 -0.06 -0.85
N LEU A 74 -4.68 0.32 -0.24
CA LEU A 74 -5.35 1.60 -0.45
C LEU A 74 -5.27 2.46 0.82
N HIS A 75 -5.12 3.77 0.64
CA HIS A 75 -5.19 4.73 1.74
C HIS A 75 -6.63 5.20 1.86
N VAL A 76 -7.24 5.05 3.02
CA VAL A 76 -8.67 5.30 3.19
C VAL A 76 -8.90 6.56 4.01
N GLU A 77 -8.15 6.72 5.10
CA GLU A 77 -8.22 7.92 5.94
C GLU A 77 -6.83 8.37 6.39
N SER A 78 -6.58 9.68 6.37
CA SER A 78 -5.43 10.30 7.02
C SER A 78 -5.92 11.31 8.06
N THR A 79 -5.26 11.33 9.22
CA THR A 79 -5.47 12.40 10.20
C THR A 79 -5.02 13.79 9.73
N MET A 80 -4.15 13.86 8.71
CA MET A 80 -3.66 15.13 8.16
C MET A 80 -4.46 15.57 6.94
N GLU A 81 -4.78 14.65 6.04
CA GLU A 81 -5.42 14.94 4.74
C GLU A 81 -6.93 14.66 4.74
N GLY A 82 -7.44 14.03 5.80
CA GLY A 82 -8.83 13.61 5.94
C GLY A 82 -9.13 12.29 5.22
N THR A 83 -10.41 12.00 5.06
CA THR A 83 -10.92 10.81 4.38
C THR A 83 -10.78 10.96 2.86
N GLU A 84 -10.10 10.03 2.19
CA GLU A 84 -9.97 10.01 0.73
C GLU A 84 -11.19 9.34 0.10
N LEU A 85 -12.28 10.10 -0.05
CA LEU A 85 -13.57 9.61 -0.56
C LEU A 85 -13.45 8.89 -1.90
N ARG A 86 -12.50 9.27 -2.75
CA ARG A 86 -12.28 8.60 -4.04
C ARG A 86 -11.85 7.15 -3.89
N ASN A 87 -11.12 6.81 -2.83
CA ASN A 87 -10.73 5.42 -2.57
C ASN A 87 -11.90 4.61 -2.01
N TYR A 88 -12.83 5.23 -1.27
CA TYR A 88 -14.12 4.61 -0.95
C TYR A 88 -14.96 4.32 -2.19
N ASP A 89 -15.03 5.25 -3.14
CA ASP A 89 -15.73 5.02 -4.40
C ASP A 89 -15.10 3.84 -5.16
N LEU A 90 -13.77 3.74 -5.16
CA LEU A 90 -13.05 2.62 -5.79
C LEU A 90 -13.33 1.28 -5.11
N LEU A 91 -13.53 1.25 -3.79
CA LEU A 91 -13.98 0.06 -3.06
C LEU A 91 -15.39 -0.36 -3.49
N LEU A 92 -16.30 0.61 -3.65
CA LEU A 92 -17.68 0.34 -4.03
C LEU A 92 -17.84 -0.05 -5.52
N GLN A 93 -16.97 0.46 -6.39
CA GLN A 93 -17.01 0.19 -7.84
C GLN A 93 -16.32 -1.10 -8.26
N HIS A 94 -15.57 -1.74 -7.36
CA HIS A 94 -14.79 -2.92 -7.67
C HIS A 94 -15.12 -4.06 -6.72
N ASP A 95 -15.18 -5.27 -7.27
CA ASP A 95 -15.41 -6.49 -6.52
C ASP A 95 -14.10 -6.88 -5.82
N LEU A 96 -13.79 -6.19 -4.73
CA LEU A 96 -12.61 -6.38 -3.89
C LEU A 96 -13.06 -6.63 -2.45
N HIS A 97 -12.35 -7.52 -1.76
CA HIS A 97 -12.61 -7.80 -0.36
C HIS A 97 -11.51 -7.22 0.52
N ILE A 98 -11.95 -6.55 1.60
CA ILE A 98 -11.06 -6.10 2.66
C ILE A 98 -10.60 -7.30 3.47
N VAL A 99 -9.28 -7.50 3.54
CA VAL A 99 -8.66 -8.59 4.32
C VAL A 99 -7.86 -8.12 5.51
N GLN A 100 -7.41 -6.87 5.51
CA GLN A 100 -6.63 -6.32 6.61
C GLN A 100 -6.74 -4.80 6.66
N GLU A 101 -6.76 -4.27 7.87
CA GLU A 101 -6.59 -2.84 8.14
C GLU A 101 -5.25 -2.58 8.83
N ILE A 102 -4.62 -1.46 8.50
CA ILE A 102 -3.31 -1.06 9.00
C ILE A 102 -3.41 0.39 9.44
N ASN A 103 -3.12 0.65 10.71
CA ASN A 103 -2.95 2.00 11.23
C ASN A 103 -1.45 2.30 11.27
N LEU A 104 -0.99 3.14 10.35
CA LEU A 104 0.40 3.51 10.22
C LEU A 104 0.65 4.90 10.81
N PHE A 105 1.65 4.98 11.69
CA PHE A 105 2.06 6.24 12.25
C PHE A 105 3.14 6.90 11.40
N VAL A 106 2.81 8.04 10.79
CA VAL A 106 3.62 8.73 9.78
C VAL A 106 4.55 9.76 10.42
N ASN A 107 5.85 9.51 10.24
CA ASN A 107 6.94 10.35 10.73
C ASN A 107 7.63 11.07 9.58
N TYR A 108 7.38 12.37 9.42
CA TYR A 108 8.12 13.18 8.46
C TYR A 108 9.55 13.41 8.96
N CYS A 109 10.52 12.98 8.15
CA CYS A 109 11.93 13.18 8.43
C CYS A 109 12.53 14.16 7.41
N LEU A 110 13.38 15.06 7.89
CA LEU A 110 14.21 15.90 7.03
C LEU A 110 15.40 15.07 6.52
N LEU A 111 15.55 14.96 5.20
CA LEU A 111 16.61 14.20 4.55
C LEU A 111 17.62 15.16 3.91
N ALA A 112 18.89 14.85 4.07
CA ALA A 112 19.99 15.60 3.47
C ALA A 112 21.07 14.64 2.96
N MET A 113 21.85 15.07 1.97
CA MET A 113 22.98 14.28 1.49
C MET A 113 24.05 14.12 2.58
N PRO A 114 24.82 13.00 2.58
CA PRO A 114 25.90 12.83 3.54
C PRO A 114 26.87 14.03 3.53
N GLY A 115 27.12 14.60 4.71
CA GLY A 115 28.00 15.76 4.89
C GLY A 115 27.30 17.13 4.89
N VAL A 116 26.00 17.20 4.61
CA VAL A 116 25.22 18.44 4.78
C VAL A 116 24.92 18.65 6.26
N LEU A 117 25.27 19.82 6.78
CA LEU A 117 24.99 20.21 8.16
C LEU A 117 23.57 20.77 8.28
N GLN A 118 22.97 20.63 9.46
CA GLN A 118 21.64 21.18 9.75
C GLN A 118 21.57 22.71 9.53
N THR A 119 22.68 23.44 9.72
CA THR A 119 22.76 24.89 9.47
C THR A 119 22.71 25.26 7.98
N GLN A 120 22.79 24.29 7.09
CA GLN A 120 22.80 24.46 5.64
C GLN A 120 21.48 23.99 4.98
N LEU A 121 20.49 23.60 5.80
CA LEU A 121 19.13 23.23 5.41
C LEU A 121 18.19 24.41 5.65
#